data_AF-A0A9C7QF98-F1
#
_entry.id   AF-A0A9C7QF98-F1
#
_cell.length_a   1.000
_cell.length_b   1.000
_cell.length_c   1.000
_cell.angle_alpha   90.00
_cell.angle_beta   90.00
_cell.angle_gamma   90.00
#
_symmetry.space_group_name_H-M   'P 1'
#
loop_
_entity.id
_entity.type
_entity.pdbx_description
1 polymer ?
#
loop_
_entity_poly.entity_id
_entity_poly.type
_entity_poly.pdbx_seq_one_letter_code
_entity_poly.pdbx_strand_id
1 'polypeptide(L)'
;MKIRNIVSAAAACAVAAAAFVMPASAEDTYVAGLTWQSSSYMFRNTISQSSLLYWDNDLGEAAELEGASFTDAQITGDGTYTVTLDGVQDGGWNMLKLESNIDLDKTPDVKFEITDVQLNGASVDFDKDAAVMSEDAATKSDDYSDWEFDIKNTARVQLINVYDNIAAIPNDSYTSISVTFNVTGLGGGAAADDTAADATETGSDAVATPDKGSPDTGVEGVAAVAGLAVVAAGAVVMSRKRK
;
A
#
# COMPACT_ATOMS: atom_id res chain seq x y z
N MET A 1 23.22 -43.06 -23.04
CA MET A 1 22.23 -41.96 -23.07
C MET A 1 22.22 -41.30 -21.69
N LYS A 2 22.60 -40.02 -21.60
CA LYS A 2 22.59 -39.24 -20.35
C LYS A 2 21.19 -38.64 -20.17
N ILE A 3 20.45 -39.05 -19.14
CA ILE A 3 19.17 -38.45 -18.76
C ILE A 3 19.46 -37.47 -17.63
N ARG A 4 19.29 -36.18 -17.90
CA ARG A 4 19.35 -35.09 -16.92
C ARG A 4 17.91 -34.76 -16.56
N ASN A 5 17.48 -35.04 -15.34
CA ASN A 5 16.16 -34.66 -14.87
C ASN A 5 16.25 -33.47 -13.92
N ILE A 6 15.31 -32.57 -14.16
CA ILE A 6 15.19 -31.17 -13.75
C ILE A 6 14.92 -31.07 -12.26
N VAL A 7 15.63 -30.16 -11.58
CA VAL A 7 15.33 -29.74 -10.21
C VAL A 7 14.18 -28.73 -10.31
N SER A 8 12.99 -29.12 -9.86
CA SER A 8 11.86 -28.21 -9.68
C SER A 8 12.08 -27.39 -8.41
N ALA A 9 12.26 -26.08 -8.57
CA ALA A 9 12.23 -25.13 -7.46
C ALA A 9 10.76 -24.81 -7.14
N ALA A 10 10.32 -25.17 -5.94
CA ALA A 10 9.04 -24.70 -5.40
C ALA A 10 9.29 -23.29 -4.83
N ALA A 11 8.75 -22.26 -5.48
CA ALA A 11 8.69 -20.92 -4.93
C ALA A 11 7.61 -20.91 -3.83
N ALA A 12 8.04 -20.73 -2.58
CA ALA A 12 7.12 -20.48 -1.47
C ALA A 12 6.83 -18.97 -1.45
N CYS A 13 5.58 -18.58 -1.75
CA CYS A 13 5.13 -17.21 -1.52
C CYS A 13 5.03 -17.00 0.00
N ALA A 14 5.91 -16.16 0.56
CA ALA A 14 5.79 -15.70 1.93
C ALA A 14 4.62 -14.71 1.99
N VAL A 15 3.56 -15.06 2.72
CA VAL A 15 2.51 -14.12 3.10
C VAL A 15 3.05 -13.35 4.30
N ALA A 16 3.47 -12.10 4.09
CA ALA A 16 3.83 -11.20 5.18
C ALA A 16 2.53 -10.76 5.87
N ALA A 17 2.31 -11.25 7.09
CA ALA A 17 1.28 -10.71 7.97
C ALA A 17 1.82 -9.38 8.53
N ALA A 18 1.25 -8.26 8.09
CA ALA A 18 1.56 -6.96 8.66
C ALA A 18 0.98 -6.87 10.09
N ALA A 19 1.85 -6.73 11.09
CA ALA A 19 1.43 -6.39 12.44
C ALA A 19 1.05 -4.90 12.49
N PHE A 20 -0.16 -4.60 12.98
CA PHE A 20 -0.64 -3.22 13.12
C PHE A 20 0.09 -2.54 14.30
N VAL A 21 1.10 -1.73 13.99
CA VAL A 21 1.70 -0.81 14.97
C VAL A 21 0.79 0.40 15.12
N MET A 22 0.28 0.60 16.34
CA MET A 22 -0.40 1.84 16.72
C MET A 22 0.64 2.96 16.86
N PRO A 23 0.56 4.07 16.09
CA PRO A 23 1.46 5.20 16.31
C PRO A 23 1.21 5.83 17.68
N ALA A 24 2.30 6.07 18.42
CA ALA A 24 2.27 6.88 19.62
C ALA A 24 2.05 8.35 19.21
N SER A 25 0.92 8.92 19.65
CA SER A 25 0.51 10.32 19.46
C SER A 25 0.00 10.68 18.06
N ALA A 26 -1.22 11.21 18.00
CA ALA A 26 -1.94 11.61 16.79
C ALA A 26 -1.46 12.97 16.24
N GLU A 27 -0.18 13.04 15.85
CA GLU A 27 0.37 14.20 15.15
C GLU A 27 0.69 13.75 13.71
N ASP A 28 -0.17 14.13 12.77
CA ASP A 28 -0.09 14.01 11.30
C ASP A 28 0.38 12.65 10.70
N THR A 29 -0.50 11.64 10.75
CA THR A 29 -0.33 10.45 9.88
C THR A 29 -0.82 10.78 8.47
N TYR A 30 0.06 10.68 7.48
CA TYR A 30 -0.28 10.85 6.07
C TYR A 30 -0.65 9.50 5.44
N VAL A 31 -1.30 9.55 4.29
CA VAL A 31 -1.66 8.38 3.49
C VAL A 31 -1.05 8.55 2.10
N ALA A 32 -0.44 7.49 1.59
CA ALA A 32 -0.03 7.38 0.20
C ALA A 32 -0.68 6.16 -0.47
N GLY A 33 -1.06 6.29 -1.73
CA GLY A 33 -1.82 5.28 -2.45
C GLY A 33 -1.68 5.44 -3.96
N LEU A 34 -2.27 4.49 -4.68
CA LEU A 34 -2.37 4.56 -6.15
C LEU A 34 -3.67 5.25 -6.55
N THR A 35 -3.56 6.32 -7.33
CA THR A 35 -4.68 6.96 -8.05
C THR A 35 -4.53 6.70 -9.54
N TRP A 36 -5.65 6.42 -10.22
CA TRP A 36 -5.59 5.88 -11.57
C TRP A 36 -6.91 6.01 -12.32
N GLN A 37 -6.80 5.95 -13.64
CA GLN A 37 -7.88 5.74 -14.58
C GLN A 37 -7.40 4.76 -15.65
N SER A 38 -8.13 3.66 -15.81
CA SER A 38 -7.86 2.66 -16.85
C SER A 38 -8.39 3.12 -18.21
N SER A 39 -7.95 2.44 -19.28
CA SER A 39 -8.41 2.71 -20.65
C SER A 39 -9.93 2.56 -20.84
N SER A 40 -10.56 1.68 -20.05
CA SER A 40 -11.99 1.38 -20.04
C SER A 40 -12.78 2.18 -18.99
N TYR A 41 -12.22 3.29 -18.47
CA TYR A 41 -12.86 4.15 -17.47
C TYR A 41 -13.25 3.45 -16.16
N MET A 42 -12.40 2.53 -15.71
CA MET A 42 -12.33 2.15 -14.29
C MET A 42 -11.38 3.12 -13.59
N PHE A 43 -11.62 3.48 -12.34
CA PHE A 43 -10.85 4.55 -11.69
C PHE A 43 -10.85 4.53 -10.17
N ARG A 44 -9.81 5.17 -9.64
CA ARG A 44 -9.73 5.75 -8.30
C ARG A 44 -9.08 7.13 -8.46
N ASN A 45 -9.90 8.17 -8.46
CA ASN A 45 -9.49 9.55 -8.74
C ASN A 45 -8.74 10.20 -7.57
N THR A 46 -9.00 9.78 -6.34
CA THR A 46 -8.31 10.30 -5.14
C THR A 46 -8.10 9.20 -4.11
N ILE A 47 -7.02 9.32 -3.33
CA ILE A 47 -6.70 8.40 -2.24
C ILE A 47 -7.77 8.41 -1.12
N SER A 48 -8.58 9.47 -1.03
CA SER A 48 -9.71 9.51 -0.09
C SER A 48 -10.88 8.61 -0.48
N GLN A 49 -10.92 8.09 -1.72
CA GLN A 49 -11.96 7.13 -2.12
C GLN A 49 -11.70 5.77 -1.48
N SER A 50 -12.73 5.25 -0.80
CA SER A 50 -12.72 3.94 -0.13
C SER A 50 -13.04 2.79 -1.08
N SER A 51 -13.51 3.07 -2.29
CA SER A 51 -13.88 2.06 -3.29
C SER A 51 -13.25 2.37 -4.65
N LEU A 52 -13.00 1.30 -5.41
CA LEU A 52 -12.65 1.36 -6.82
C LEU A 52 -13.93 1.43 -7.62
N LEU A 53 -13.97 2.25 -8.66
CA LEU A 53 -15.19 2.51 -9.42
C LEU A 53 -14.99 2.22 -10.89
N TYR A 54 -16.09 2.04 -11.61
CA TYR A 54 -16.15 2.12 -13.06
C TYR A 54 -17.31 3.02 -13.50
N TRP A 55 -17.24 3.56 -14.71
CA TRP A 55 -18.35 4.32 -15.28
C TRP A 55 -19.39 3.37 -15.89
N ASP A 56 -20.57 3.29 -15.27
CA ASP A 56 -21.71 2.53 -15.80
C ASP A 56 -22.44 3.38 -16.84
N ASN A 57 -22.29 3.01 -18.12
CA ASN A 57 -22.93 3.74 -19.21
C ASN A 57 -24.45 3.55 -19.28
N ASP A 58 -24.97 2.45 -18.73
CA ASP A 58 -26.40 2.15 -18.74
C ASP A 58 -27.12 3.00 -17.69
N LEU A 59 -26.49 3.19 -16.52
CA LEU A 59 -27.00 4.04 -15.44
C LEU A 59 -26.59 5.51 -15.57
N GLY A 60 -25.51 5.80 -16.31
CA GLY A 60 -24.95 7.14 -16.45
C GLY A 60 -24.30 7.64 -15.16
N GLU A 61 -23.82 6.73 -14.31
CA GLU A 61 -23.22 7.02 -13.02
C GLU A 61 -22.07 6.06 -12.70
N ALA A 62 -21.29 6.38 -11.66
CA ALA A 62 -20.22 5.51 -11.21
C ALA A 62 -20.75 4.37 -10.34
N ALA A 63 -20.26 3.16 -10.56
CA ALA A 63 -20.58 1.97 -9.78
C ALA A 63 -19.31 1.31 -9.22
N GLU A 64 -19.45 0.51 -8.16
CA GLU A 64 -18.32 -0.16 -7.54
C GLU A 64 -17.74 -1.26 -8.44
N LEU A 65 -16.41 -1.28 -8.54
CA LEU A 65 -15.67 -2.31 -9.24
C LEU A 65 -15.46 -3.52 -8.33
N GLU A 66 -16.25 -4.57 -8.54
CA GLU A 66 -16.07 -5.83 -7.83
C GLU A 66 -14.82 -6.60 -8.26
N GLY A 67 -14.22 -7.35 -7.34
CA GLY A 67 -13.08 -8.23 -7.62
C GLY A 67 -11.72 -7.52 -7.70
N ALA A 68 -11.69 -6.21 -7.50
CA ALA A 68 -10.46 -5.42 -7.36
C ALA A 68 -10.32 -4.85 -5.95
N SER A 69 -9.08 -4.63 -5.51
CA SER A 69 -8.75 -4.08 -4.19
C SER A 69 -7.48 -3.25 -4.25
N PHE A 70 -7.25 -2.41 -3.25
CA PHE A 70 -6.02 -1.63 -3.11
C PHE A 70 -5.54 -1.64 -1.66
N THR A 71 -4.24 -1.42 -1.50
CA THR A 71 -3.60 -1.20 -0.19
C THR A 71 -2.87 0.12 -0.21
N ASP A 72 -3.27 1.05 0.65
CA ASP A 72 -2.56 2.30 0.88
C ASP A 72 -1.53 2.15 2.00
N ALA A 73 -0.52 3.03 2.00
CA ALA A 73 0.49 3.12 3.03
C ALA A 73 0.17 4.26 4.00
N GLN A 74 0.21 3.97 5.30
CA GLN A 74 0.21 4.99 6.35
C GLN A 74 1.64 5.50 6.51
N ILE A 75 1.87 6.77 6.17
CA ILE A 75 3.17 7.42 6.26
C ILE A 75 3.25 8.15 7.60
N THR A 76 4.19 7.70 8.43
CA THR A 76 4.44 8.22 9.78
C THR A 76 5.78 8.93 9.92
N GLY A 77 6.61 8.93 8.86
CA GLY A 77 7.92 9.57 8.84
C GLY A 77 8.71 9.22 7.58
N ASP A 78 10.02 9.46 7.63
CA ASP A 78 10.94 9.03 6.58
C ASP A 78 11.09 7.51 6.62
N GLY A 79 11.13 6.84 5.46
CA GLY A 79 11.22 5.38 5.42
C GLY A 79 10.80 4.78 4.09
N THR A 80 10.75 3.45 4.03
CA THR A 80 10.32 2.70 2.85
C THR A 80 8.89 2.22 3.04
N TYR A 81 8.06 2.45 2.03
CA TYR A 81 6.64 2.14 2.03
C TYR A 81 6.25 1.39 0.76
N THR A 82 5.16 0.64 0.82
CA THR A 82 4.64 -0.11 -0.33
C THR A 82 3.13 0.06 -0.43
N VAL A 83 2.65 0.29 -1.65
CA VAL A 83 1.22 0.36 -2.00
C VAL A 83 0.89 -0.70 -3.05
N THR A 84 -0.36 -1.16 -3.09
CA THR A 84 -0.81 -2.17 -4.07
C THR A 84 -2.15 -1.82 -4.69
N LEU A 85 -2.34 -2.31 -5.92
CA LEU A 85 -3.62 -2.39 -6.60
C LEU A 85 -3.70 -3.77 -7.24
N ASP A 86 -4.79 -4.48 -6.99
CA ASP A 86 -5.00 -5.87 -7.37
C ASP A 86 -6.37 -6.05 -8.01
N GLY A 87 -6.48 -6.97 -8.97
CA GLY A 87 -7.74 -7.40 -9.58
C GLY A 87 -8.29 -6.52 -10.71
N VAL A 88 -7.61 -5.44 -11.10
CA VAL A 88 -8.04 -4.60 -12.24
C VAL A 88 -7.66 -5.28 -13.55
N GLN A 89 -8.66 -5.67 -14.34
CA GLN A 89 -8.46 -6.35 -15.63
C GLN A 89 -8.80 -5.40 -16.78
N ASP A 90 -7.80 -4.76 -17.38
CA ASP A 90 -7.99 -3.86 -18.52
C ASP A 90 -6.82 -3.89 -19.52
N GLY A 91 -6.96 -3.19 -20.64
CA GLY A 91 -5.96 -3.06 -21.70
C GLY A 91 -4.77 -2.15 -21.37
N GLY A 92 -4.84 -1.41 -20.25
CA GLY A 92 -3.83 -0.45 -19.84
C GLY A 92 -4.44 0.74 -19.11
N TRP A 93 -3.67 1.82 -19.02
CA TRP A 93 -3.98 3.00 -18.20
C TRP A 93 -3.97 4.28 -19.03
N ASN A 94 -4.98 5.11 -18.82
CA ASN A 94 -4.91 6.52 -19.22
C ASN A 94 -4.00 7.28 -18.25
N MET A 95 -4.15 7.00 -16.95
CA MET A 95 -3.39 7.62 -15.87
C MET A 95 -3.14 6.62 -14.75
N LEU A 96 -1.92 6.60 -14.21
CA LEU A 96 -1.53 5.83 -13.03
C LEU A 96 -0.46 6.60 -12.25
N LYS A 97 -0.75 6.87 -10.98
CA LYS A 97 0.07 7.75 -10.14
C LYS A 97 0.23 7.13 -8.75
N LEU A 98 1.41 7.30 -8.18
CA LEU A 98 1.62 7.24 -6.74
C LEU A 98 1.33 8.64 -6.18
N GLU A 99 0.47 8.75 -5.18
CA GLU A 99 0.02 10.03 -4.63
C GLU A 99 -0.16 9.95 -3.12
N SER A 100 0.01 11.08 -2.43
CA SER A 100 -0.25 11.20 -0.99
C SER A 100 -1.06 12.44 -0.63
N ASN A 101 -1.53 12.53 0.61
CA ASN A 101 -2.14 13.74 1.16
C ASN A 101 -1.11 14.68 1.83
N ILE A 102 0.19 14.48 1.61
CA ILE A 102 1.26 15.35 2.12
C ILE A 102 1.20 16.70 1.40
N ASP A 103 0.99 17.78 2.14
CA ASP A 103 0.92 19.16 1.63
C ASP A 103 2.34 19.73 1.48
N LEU A 104 2.84 19.80 0.23
CA LEU A 104 4.20 20.25 -0.08
C LEU A 104 4.42 21.73 0.17
N ASP A 105 3.36 22.54 0.23
CA ASP A 105 3.50 23.95 0.60
C ASP A 105 3.89 24.09 2.08
N LYS A 106 3.59 23.08 2.90
CA LYS A 106 3.98 22.99 4.33
C LYS A 106 5.21 22.12 4.56
N THR A 107 5.47 21.17 3.66
CA THR A 107 6.53 20.16 3.77
C THR A 107 7.38 20.13 2.48
N PRO A 108 8.01 21.25 2.11
CA PRO A 108 8.64 21.40 0.79
C PRO A 108 9.87 20.51 0.57
N ASP A 109 10.44 19.98 1.65
CA ASP A 109 11.61 19.10 1.60
C ASP A 109 11.24 17.63 1.33
N VAL A 110 9.94 17.29 1.34
CA VAL A 110 9.49 15.91 1.16
C VAL A 110 9.80 15.42 -0.25
N LYS A 111 10.36 14.20 -0.34
CA LYS A 111 10.61 13.53 -1.62
C LYS A 111 10.12 12.11 -1.62
N PHE A 112 9.48 11.72 -2.71
CA PHE A 112 9.19 10.33 -3.03
C PHE A 112 10.19 9.83 -4.06
N GLU A 113 10.81 8.68 -3.78
CA GLU A 113 11.69 7.97 -4.71
C GLU A 113 11.18 6.54 -4.87
N ILE A 114 10.73 6.18 -6.08
CA ILE A 114 10.31 4.81 -6.37
C ILE A 114 11.56 3.93 -6.46
N THR A 115 11.54 2.82 -5.75
CA THR A 115 12.68 1.88 -5.64
C THR A 115 12.40 0.55 -6.33
N ASP A 116 11.16 0.09 -6.34
CA ASP A 116 10.73 -1.12 -7.03
C ASP A 116 9.29 -0.96 -7.55
N VAL A 117 9.05 -1.54 -8.72
CA VAL A 117 7.70 -1.70 -9.27
C VAL A 117 7.54 -3.16 -9.65
N GLN A 118 6.49 -3.80 -9.14
CA GLN A 118 6.15 -5.18 -9.48
C GLN A 118 4.84 -5.21 -10.24
N LEU A 119 4.84 -5.90 -11.38
CA LEU A 119 3.64 -6.20 -12.16
C LEU A 119 3.35 -7.69 -12.05
N ASN A 120 2.14 -8.05 -11.63
CA ASN A 120 1.76 -9.45 -11.36
C ASN A 120 2.73 -10.17 -10.39
N GLY A 121 3.30 -9.43 -9.43
CA GLY A 121 4.25 -9.96 -8.43
C GLY A 121 5.68 -10.20 -8.94
N ALA A 122 6.04 -9.68 -10.11
CA ALA A 122 7.41 -9.71 -10.62
C ALA A 122 7.94 -8.29 -10.80
N SER A 123 9.12 -8.00 -10.24
CA SER A 123 9.81 -6.72 -10.46
C SER A 123 10.05 -6.48 -11.94
N VAL A 124 9.82 -5.24 -12.37
CA VAL A 124 10.07 -4.78 -13.73
C VAL A 124 11.08 -3.65 -13.73
N ASP A 125 11.84 -3.56 -14.83
CA ASP A 125 12.63 -2.36 -15.08
C ASP A 125 11.66 -1.20 -15.38
N PHE A 126 11.91 -0.06 -14.75
CA PHE A 126 11.15 1.17 -14.93
C PHE A 126 12.09 2.35 -15.16
N ASP A 127 11.61 3.33 -15.92
CA ASP A 127 12.33 4.56 -16.22
C ASP A 127 12.29 5.50 -15.00
N LYS A 128 13.41 5.56 -14.28
CA LYS A 128 13.58 6.41 -13.10
C LYS A 128 13.61 7.90 -13.42
N ASP A 129 14.02 8.26 -14.64
CA ASP A 129 14.08 9.65 -15.07
C ASP A 129 12.67 10.17 -15.41
N ALA A 130 11.76 9.27 -15.80
CA ALA A 130 10.34 9.57 -15.97
C ALA A 130 9.53 9.46 -14.67
N ALA A 131 9.87 8.52 -13.78
CA ALA A 131 9.21 8.31 -12.48
C ALA A 131 9.67 9.32 -11.41
N VAL A 132 9.66 10.60 -11.77
CA VAL A 132 10.03 11.70 -10.88
C VAL A 132 8.82 12.34 -10.22
N MET A 133 9.04 12.94 -9.06
CA MET A 133 8.02 13.66 -8.33
C MET A 133 7.54 14.86 -9.15
N SER A 134 6.21 15.06 -9.20
CA SER A 134 5.60 16.14 -9.96
C SER A 134 6.00 17.50 -9.39
N GLU A 135 6.23 18.47 -10.28
CA GLU A 135 6.44 19.88 -9.92
C GLU A 135 5.12 20.68 -9.97
N ASP A 136 3.98 20.01 -9.99
CA ASP A 136 2.66 20.63 -10.08
C ASP A 136 2.44 21.66 -8.96
N ALA A 137 1.96 22.85 -9.32
CA ALA A 137 1.58 23.86 -8.33
C ALA A 137 0.16 23.60 -7.80
N ALA A 138 -0.08 24.00 -6.54
CA ALA A 138 -1.43 24.03 -5.99
C ALA A 138 -2.34 24.87 -6.89
N THR A 139 -3.53 24.36 -7.20
CA THR A 139 -4.51 25.06 -8.05
C THR A 139 -5.81 25.22 -7.27
N LYS A 140 -6.29 26.46 -7.16
CA LYS A 140 -7.56 26.78 -6.50
C LYS A 140 -8.52 27.39 -7.50
N SER A 141 -9.82 27.15 -7.31
CA SER A 141 -10.87 27.91 -7.98
C SER A 141 -10.68 29.40 -7.69
N ASP A 142 -10.89 30.24 -8.69
CA ASP A 142 -10.96 31.69 -8.49
C ASP A 142 -12.33 32.13 -7.95
N ASP A 143 -12.41 33.38 -7.51
CA ASP A 143 -13.64 33.98 -6.96
C ASP A 143 -14.81 34.05 -7.96
N TYR A 144 -14.58 33.70 -9.24
CA TYR A 144 -15.56 33.74 -10.31
C TYR A 144 -15.98 32.34 -10.79
N SER A 145 -15.40 31.28 -10.22
CA SER A 145 -15.76 29.91 -10.59
C SER A 145 -17.09 29.51 -9.96
N ASP A 146 -17.98 28.94 -10.77
CA ASP A 146 -19.23 28.32 -10.28
C ASP A 146 -18.96 27.08 -9.39
N TRP A 147 -17.70 26.61 -9.34
CA TRP A 147 -17.27 25.44 -8.56
C TRP A 147 -16.07 25.76 -7.68
N GLU A 148 -16.21 25.53 -6.38
CA GLU A 148 -15.10 25.66 -5.43
C GLU A 148 -14.24 24.39 -5.43
N PHE A 149 -12.94 24.55 -5.68
CA PHE A 149 -11.96 23.47 -5.57
C PHE A 149 -10.63 23.97 -5.01
N ASP A 150 -9.95 23.10 -4.26
CA ASP A 150 -8.64 23.36 -3.67
C ASP A 150 -7.75 22.14 -3.92
N ILE A 151 -7.08 22.13 -5.07
CA ILE A 151 -6.11 21.11 -5.43
C ILE A 151 -4.81 21.48 -4.73
N LYS A 152 -4.48 20.74 -3.69
CA LYS A 152 -3.23 20.88 -2.96
C LYS A 152 -2.04 20.44 -3.81
N ASN A 153 -0.92 21.15 -3.64
CA ASN A 153 0.37 20.68 -4.10
C ASN A 153 0.77 19.50 -3.21
N THR A 154 0.69 18.28 -3.75
CA THR A 154 0.88 17.05 -2.97
C THR A 154 2.01 16.21 -3.50
N ALA A 155 2.65 15.43 -2.62
CA ALA A 155 3.69 14.50 -3.05
C ALA A 155 3.09 13.42 -3.95
N ARG A 156 3.52 13.43 -5.22
CA ARG A 156 2.98 12.60 -6.30
C ARG A 156 4.07 12.25 -7.31
N VAL A 157 4.05 11.03 -7.81
CA VAL A 157 4.87 10.55 -8.93
C VAL A 157 3.94 9.97 -9.99
N GLN A 158 4.09 10.39 -11.24
CA GLN A 158 3.32 9.82 -12.35
C GLN A 158 4.08 8.61 -12.92
N LEU A 159 3.43 7.45 -12.99
CA LEU A 159 3.99 6.25 -13.62
C LEU A 159 3.54 6.13 -15.06
N ILE A 160 2.27 6.43 -15.32
CA ILE A 160 1.69 6.48 -16.67
C ILE A 160 0.79 7.70 -16.74
N ASN A 161 0.92 8.48 -17.82
CA ASN A 161 -0.04 9.51 -18.16
C ASN A 161 -0.02 9.72 -19.68
N VAL A 162 -1.04 9.21 -20.36
CA VAL A 162 -1.13 9.28 -21.82
C VAL A 162 -1.32 10.71 -22.33
N TYR A 163 -1.85 11.61 -21.49
CA TYR A 163 -2.09 13.01 -21.85
C TYR A 163 -0.80 13.83 -21.81
N ASP A 164 0.13 13.47 -20.92
CA ASP A 164 1.44 14.11 -20.77
C ASP A 164 2.56 13.30 -21.46
N ASN A 165 2.21 12.23 -22.19
CA ASN A 165 3.14 11.32 -22.86
C ASN A 165 4.21 10.73 -21.90
N ILE A 166 3.77 10.36 -20.69
CA ILE A 166 4.59 9.73 -19.65
C ILE A 166 4.28 8.23 -19.62
N ALA A 167 5.33 7.41 -19.67
CA ALA A 167 5.27 5.97 -19.51
C ALA A 167 6.56 5.46 -18.83
N ALA A 168 6.62 5.60 -17.50
CA ALA A 168 7.74 5.15 -16.71
C ALA A 168 7.78 3.61 -16.56
N ILE A 169 6.65 2.95 -16.75
CA ILE A 169 6.50 1.49 -16.75
C ILE A 169 5.75 1.04 -18.02
N PRO A 170 5.81 -0.25 -18.41
CA PRO A 170 5.03 -0.76 -19.54
C PRO A 170 3.53 -0.51 -19.34
N ASN A 171 2.90 0.13 -20.33
CA ASN A 171 1.44 0.35 -20.35
C ASN A 171 0.72 -0.79 -21.07
N ASP A 172 0.76 -1.97 -20.46
CA ASP A 172 0.16 -3.21 -20.96
C ASP A 172 -0.89 -3.75 -19.97
N SER A 173 -1.55 -4.85 -20.33
CA SER A 173 -2.47 -5.56 -19.44
C SER A 173 -1.72 -6.29 -18.31
N TYR A 174 -1.96 -5.86 -17.07
CA TYR A 174 -1.60 -6.58 -15.85
C TYR A 174 -2.73 -6.47 -14.82
N THR A 175 -2.84 -7.48 -13.96
CA THR A 175 -3.92 -7.57 -12.98
C THR A 175 -3.54 -7.08 -11.60
N SER A 176 -2.25 -6.99 -11.31
CA SER A 176 -1.77 -6.36 -10.09
C SER A 176 -0.53 -5.52 -10.32
N ILE A 177 -0.42 -4.47 -9.51
CA ILE A 177 0.76 -3.62 -9.39
C ILE A 177 1.07 -3.40 -7.92
N SER A 178 2.36 -3.46 -7.59
CA SER A 178 2.91 -3.02 -6.32
C SER A 178 4.01 -2.01 -6.58
N VAL A 179 4.02 -0.92 -5.81
CA VAL A 179 5.03 0.14 -5.90
C VAL A 179 5.65 0.33 -4.54
N THR A 180 6.96 0.11 -4.45
CA THR A 180 7.76 0.38 -3.26
C THR A 180 8.54 1.67 -3.45
N PHE A 181 8.48 2.56 -2.48
CA PHE A 181 9.07 3.88 -2.56
C PHE A 181 9.63 4.32 -1.21
N ASN A 182 10.63 5.20 -1.26
CA ASN A 182 11.17 5.88 -0.10
C ASN A 182 10.50 7.24 0.06
N VAL A 183 10.21 7.59 1.31
CA VAL A 183 9.84 8.94 1.75
C VAL A 183 11.02 9.51 2.52
N THR A 184 11.40 10.73 2.18
CA THR A 184 12.41 11.50 2.91
C THR A 184 11.92 12.93 3.11
N GLY A 185 12.48 13.65 4.09
CA GLY A 185 12.21 15.09 4.26
C GLY A 185 10.98 15.43 5.11
N LEU A 186 10.32 14.44 5.73
CA LEU A 186 9.25 14.68 6.72
C LEU A 186 9.79 15.05 8.11
N GLY A 187 11.08 14.86 8.37
CA GLY A 187 11.72 15.35 9.60
C GLY A 187 11.53 14.46 10.85
N GLY A 188 11.10 13.21 10.69
CA GLY A 188 11.11 12.18 11.73
C GLY A 188 12.22 11.16 11.49
N GLY A 189 12.86 10.63 12.53
CA GLY A 189 13.86 9.56 12.38
C GLY A 189 13.30 8.36 11.61
N ALA A 190 14.18 7.70 10.84
CA ALA A 190 13.81 6.59 9.94
C ALA A 190 12.83 5.61 10.58
N ALA A 191 11.81 5.18 9.82
CA ALA A 191 10.92 4.09 10.18
C ALA A 191 11.77 2.89 10.67
N ALA A 192 11.43 2.35 11.84
CA ALA A 192 12.22 1.31 12.49
C ALA A 192 12.33 0.07 11.57
N ASP A 193 13.56 -0.38 11.35
CA ASP A 193 13.88 -1.60 10.61
C ASP A 193 13.47 -2.83 11.44
N ASP A 194 12.54 -3.63 10.91
CA ASP A 194 11.92 -4.78 11.56
C ASP A 194 12.86 -5.99 11.60
N THR A 195 13.87 -5.95 12.47
CA THR A 195 14.67 -7.15 12.82
C THR A 195 14.54 -7.48 14.30
N ALA A 196 13.39 -8.03 14.71
CA ALA A 196 13.24 -8.63 16.04
C ALA A 196 13.33 -10.16 15.95
N ALA A 197 14.42 -10.70 16.51
CA ALA A 197 14.62 -12.14 16.71
C ALA A 197 13.60 -12.71 17.70
N ASP A 198 13.04 -13.88 17.35
CA ASP A 198 12.12 -14.67 18.17
C ASP A 198 12.72 -14.99 19.55
N ALA A 199 12.03 -14.56 20.61
CA ALA A 199 12.22 -15.07 21.95
C ALA A 199 10.90 -15.74 22.39
N THR A 200 10.90 -17.06 22.33
CA THR A 200 9.85 -17.94 22.83
C THR A 200 9.92 -18.00 24.36
N GLU A 201 8.84 -17.65 25.07
CA GLU A 201 8.66 -17.97 26.49
C GLU A 201 7.17 -18.28 26.79
N THR A 202 6.98 -19.40 27.47
CA THR A 202 5.74 -20.10 27.82
C THR A 202 5.22 -19.73 29.21
N GLY A 203 3.90 -19.57 29.38
CA GLY A 203 3.17 -20.25 30.46
C GLY A 203 2.43 -19.43 31.54
N SER A 204 1.13 -19.76 31.64
CA SER A 204 0.32 -20.09 32.84
C SER A 204 -0.53 -19.02 33.57
N ASP A 205 -1.82 -19.38 33.70
CA ASP A 205 -2.90 -18.77 34.50
C ASP A 205 -2.79 -18.97 36.02
N ALA A 206 -3.35 -18.04 36.84
CA ALA A 206 -4.32 -18.32 37.92
C ALA A 206 -4.74 -17.09 38.80
N VAL A 207 -6.06 -16.81 38.79
CA VAL A 207 -7.07 -16.36 39.81
C VAL A 207 -6.72 -15.60 41.12
N ALA A 208 -7.61 -14.64 41.46
CA ALA A 208 -7.59 -13.53 42.43
C ALA A 208 -8.15 -13.76 43.87
N THR A 209 -7.90 -12.80 44.80
CA THR A 209 -8.89 -12.03 45.63
C THR A 209 -8.22 -10.93 46.50
N PRO A 210 -8.96 -9.93 47.06
CA PRO A 210 -8.52 -8.52 47.20
C PRO A 210 -8.40 -8.00 48.66
N ASP A 211 -7.71 -6.87 48.88
CA ASP A 211 -8.15 -5.84 49.85
C ASP A 211 -7.47 -4.45 49.61
N LYS A 212 -8.16 -3.40 50.11
CA LYS A 212 -8.07 -1.97 49.82
C LYS A 212 -6.79 -1.21 50.22
N GLY A 213 -6.47 -0.17 49.45
CA GLY A 213 -5.99 1.11 50.00
C GLY A 213 -5.15 2.01 49.08
N SER A 214 -5.79 3.05 48.53
CA SER A 214 -5.21 4.26 47.89
C SER A 214 -5.16 4.29 46.35
N PRO A 215 -5.44 5.45 45.71
CA PRO A 215 -5.57 5.53 44.27
C PRO A 215 -4.19 5.65 43.61
N ASP A 216 -3.73 4.57 43.00
CA ASP A 216 -2.72 4.67 41.95
C ASP A 216 -3.45 4.73 40.61
N THR A 217 -3.22 5.85 39.91
CA THR A 217 -3.59 6.07 38.52
C THR A 217 -2.84 5.08 37.65
N GLY A 218 -3.40 3.88 37.51
CA GLY A 218 -2.92 2.82 36.64
C GLY A 218 -3.93 2.57 35.54
N VAL A 219 -3.47 2.68 34.30
CA VAL A 219 -4.16 2.25 33.09
C VAL A 219 -4.70 0.83 33.23
N GLU A 220 -6.02 0.69 33.38
CA GLU A 220 -6.70 -0.60 33.26
C GLU A 220 -6.81 -0.95 31.78
N GLY A 221 -6.12 -2.03 31.41
CA GLY A 221 -6.14 -2.59 30.08
C GLY A 221 -7.55 -3.00 29.66
N VAL A 222 -7.97 -2.50 28.50
CA VAL A 222 -9.06 -3.09 27.72
C VAL A 222 -8.45 -4.19 26.86
N ALA A 223 -8.73 -5.43 27.24
CA ALA A 223 -8.49 -6.60 26.41
C ALA A 223 -9.39 -6.53 25.17
N ALA A 224 -8.80 -6.31 23.99
CA ALA A 224 -9.45 -6.57 22.71
C ALA A 224 -9.04 -7.97 22.26
N VAL A 225 -9.96 -8.93 22.38
CA VAL A 225 -9.84 -10.28 21.84
C VAL A 225 -9.98 -10.19 20.32
N ALA A 226 -8.88 -10.31 19.59
CA ALA A 226 -8.89 -10.49 18.13
C ALA A 226 -8.88 -12.00 17.83
N GLY A 227 -10.00 -12.50 17.31
CA GLY A 227 -10.14 -13.88 16.84
C GLY A 227 -9.20 -14.13 15.66
N LEU A 228 -8.21 -15.01 15.86
CA LEU A 228 -7.31 -15.47 14.83
C LEU A 228 -8.03 -16.54 13.98
N ALA A 229 -8.26 -16.24 12.69
CA ALA A 229 -8.65 -17.26 11.72
C ALA A 229 -7.43 -18.15 11.41
N VAL A 230 -7.55 -19.45 11.73
CA VAL A 230 -6.53 -20.46 11.41
C VAL A 230 -6.62 -20.83 9.94
N VAL A 231 -5.57 -20.54 9.14
CA VAL A 231 -5.38 -21.16 7.83
C VAL A 231 -4.47 -22.37 8.02
N ALA A 232 -5.07 -23.56 7.92
CA ALA A 232 -4.36 -24.83 7.96
C ALA A 232 -3.59 -25.06 6.64
N ALA A 233 -2.26 -25.06 6.69
CA ALA A 233 -1.42 -25.59 5.63
C ALA A 233 -0.59 -26.77 6.16
N GLY A 234 -0.81 -27.95 5.60
CA GLY A 234 0.18 -29.04 5.71
C GLY A 234 -0.38 -30.46 5.60
N ALA A 235 -0.18 -31.08 4.43
CA ALA A 235 0.26 -32.49 4.36
C ALA A 235 0.82 -32.81 2.96
N VAL A 236 2.13 -32.59 2.74
CA VAL A 236 2.87 -33.33 1.71
C VAL A 236 3.37 -34.63 2.36
N VAL A 237 2.73 -35.75 2.03
CA VAL A 237 3.16 -37.09 2.44
C VAL A 237 4.27 -37.57 1.50
N MET A 238 5.52 -37.54 1.98
CA MET A 238 6.65 -38.24 1.37
C MET A 238 6.52 -39.75 1.63
N SER A 239 6.20 -40.53 0.59
CA SER A 239 6.22 -42.00 0.66
C SER A 239 7.66 -42.51 0.52
N ARG A 240 8.25 -43.00 1.62
CA ARG A 240 9.53 -43.73 1.60
C ARG A 240 9.38 -45.05 0.85
N LYS A 241 10.19 -45.23 -0.20
CA LYS A 241 10.46 -46.50 -0.88
C LYS A 241 10.87 -47.59 0.12
N ARG A 242 10.22 -48.76 0.06
CA ARG A 242 10.81 -50.02 0.54
C ARG A 242 11.65 -50.63 -0.61
N LYS A 243 12.70 -51.36 -0.22
CA LYS A 243 13.67 -52.08 -1.06
C LYS A 243 13.03 -52.82 -2.24
#